data_AF-A0A3M0WKL3-F1
#
_entry.id   AF-A0A3M0WKL3-F1
#
_cell.length_a   1.000
_cell.length_b   1.000
_cell.length_c   1.000
_cell.angle_alpha   90.00
_cell.angle_beta   90.00
_cell.angle_gamma   90.00
#
_symmetry.space_group_name_H-M   'P 1'
#
loop_
_entity.id
_entity.type
_entity.pdbx_description
1 polymer ?
#
loop_
_entity_poly.entity_id
_entity_poly.type
_entity_poly.pdbx_seq_one_letter_code
_entity_poly.pdbx_strand_id
1 'polypeptide(L)'
;MTNHHCGRGQLPSLSKEGEDLLRDGFYASTLEEERKVPGLFVDQLMFIHDVTEEIQNAIAEGTNDSSKIANRDKRIMELESEYAQETGLVCKVVTLYYGGKYSLYGYKRYNDIRLVMVPDFQIAATGWDWDNFTYPRYELDFAFYRAYDEDGKPVHTDHYFKFSDKGAEEGEVIFTVGRPGNTDRLLTVEQ
;
A
#
# COMPACT_ATOMS: atom_id res chain seq x y z
N MET A 1 9.02 -4.67 -3.91
CA MET A 1 8.40 -5.39 -5.03
C MET A 1 6.90 -5.13 -4.97
N THR A 2 6.29 -4.89 -6.12
CA THR A 2 4.83 -4.76 -6.30
C THR A 2 4.47 -5.30 -7.69
N ASN A 3 3.22 -5.27 -8.10
CA ASN A 3 2.83 -5.62 -9.46
C ASN A 3 3.24 -4.52 -10.47
N HIS A 4 3.52 -4.90 -11.72
CA HIS A 4 3.73 -3.96 -12.81
C HIS A 4 2.50 -3.06 -12.97
N HIS A 5 1.28 -3.60 -12.93
CA HIS A 5 0.07 -2.78 -13.13
C HIS A 5 -0.11 -1.70 -12.04
N CYS A 6 0.42 -1.91 -10.83
CA CYS A 6 0.41 -0.90 -9.75
C CYS A 6 1.28 0.33 -10.07
N GLY A 7 2.37 0.12 -10.83
CA GLY A 7 3.32 1.17 -11.23
C GLY A 7 3.14 1.68 -12.66
N ARG A 8 2.42 0.93 -13.50
CA ARG A 8 2.31 1.11 -14.96
C ARG A 8 1.96 2.54 -15.37
N GLY A 9 1.00 3.15 -14.69
CA GLY A 9 0.53 4.50 -15.01
C GLY A 9 1.61 5.59 -14.84
N GLN A 10 2.67 5.32 -14.08
CA GLN A 10 3.78 6.26 -13.87
C GLN A 10 4.89 6.09 -14.91
N LEU A 11 4.96 4.97 -15.63
CA LEU A 11 6.09 4.71 -16.55
C LEU A 11 6.26 5.77 -17.64
N PRO A 12 5.20 6.30 -18.29
CA PRO A 12 5.36 7.35 -19.29
C PRO A 12 5.99 8.64 -18.77
N SER A 13 5.74 9.01 -17.50
CA SER A 13 6.33 10.22 -16.91
C SER A 13 7.80 10.03 -16.52
N LEU A 14 8.28 8.78 -16.49
CA LEU A 14 9.66 8.44 -16.20
C LEU A 14 10.51 8.26 -17.45
N SER A 15 9.91 8.09 -18.63
CA SER A 15 10.62 7.94 -19.91
C SER A 15 11.41 9.21 -20.26
N LYS A 16 12.67 9.03 -20.68
CA LYS A 16 13.48 10.11 -21.26
C LYS A 16 13.25 10.19 -22.76
N GLU A 17 13.80 11.21 -23.40
CA GLU A 17 13.74 11.36 -24.85
C GLU A 17 14.30 10.11 -25.56
N GLY A 18 13.50 9.54 -26.46
CA GLY A 18 13.85 8.33 -27.22
C GLY A 18 13.56 7.00 -26.48
N GLU A 19 13.10 7.04 -25.24
CA GLU A 19 12.76 5.84 -24.47
C GLU A 19 11.25 5.58 -24.43
N ASP A 20 10.88 4.31 -24.34
CA ASP A 20 9.52 3.86 -24.07
C ASP A 20 9.57 2.75 -23.02
N LEU A 21 9.44 3.13 -21.74
CA LEU A 21 9.52 2.20 -20.62
C LEU A 21 8.36 1.18 -20.59
N LEU A 22 7.24 1.46 -21.25
CA LEU A 22 6.16 0.49 -21.39
C LEU A 22 6.52 -0.57 -22.44
N ARG A 23 7.07 -0.14 -23.58
CA ARG A 23 7.46 -1.04 -24.66
C ARG A 23 8.71 -1.85 -24.35
N ASP A 24 9.71 -1.23 -23.74
CA ASP A 24 11.06 -1.81 -23.60
C ASP A 24 11.36 -2.29 -22.16
N GLY A 25 10.48 -1.97 -21.21
CA GLY A 25 10.76 -2.16 -19.80
C GLY A 25 11.83 -1.18 -19.28
N PHE A 26 12.34 -1.45 -18.09
CA PHE A 26 13.39 -0.66 -17.46
C PHE A 26 14.21 -1.53 -16.51
N TYR A 27 15.51 -1.28 -16.45
CA TYR A 27 16.41 -1.87 -15.46
C TYR A 27 17.53 -0.88 -15.12
N ALA A 28 17.62 -0.47 -13.86
CA ALA A 28 18.72 0.31 -13.32
C ALA A 28 19.84 -0.65 -12.86
N SER A 29 21.01 -0.55 -13.48
CA SER A 29 22.18 -1.36 -13.13
C SER A 29 22.91 -0.82 -11.90
N THR A 30 22.75 0.47 -11.60
CA THR A 30 23.31 1.12 -10.41
C THR A 30 22.26 1.96 -9.68
N LEU A 31 22.55 2.38 -8.44
CA LEU A 31 21.64 3.21 -7.64
C LEU A 31 21.39 4.58 -8.27
N GLU A 32 22.38 5.12 -8.97
CA GLU A 32 22.33 6.42 -9.66
C GLU A 32 21.44 6.38 -10.90
N GLU A 33 21.24 5.20 -11.49
CA GLU A 33 20.37 5.00 -12.65
C GLU A 33 18.88 4.90 -12.27
N GLU A 34 18.56 4.66 -10.99
CA GLU A 34 17.20 4.53 -10.49
C GLU A 34 16.41 5.84 -10.65
N ARG A 35 15.16 5.75 -11.12
CA ARG A 35 14.35 6.93 -11.46
C ARG A 35 13.35 7.26 -10.38
N LYS A 36 13.50 8.42 -9.73
CA LYS A 36 12.54 8.91 -8.76
C LYS A 36 11.16 9.07 -9.39
N VAL A 37 10.14 8.53 -8.74
CA VAL A 37 8.75 8.62 -9.17
C VAL A 37 8.07 9.80 -8.48
N PRO A 38 7.71 10.88 -9.22
CA PRO A 38 7.12 12.05 -8.62
C PRO A 38 5.80 11.74 -7.91
N GLY A 39 5.66 12.17 -6.65
CA GLY A 39 4.44 12.01 -5.87
C GLY A 39 4.17 10.60 -5.35
N LEU A 40 5.00 9.61 -5.69
CA LEU A 40 4.89 8.26 -5.13
C LEU A 40 5.48 8.22 -3.72
N PHE A 41 4.76 7.60 -2.80
CA PHE A 41 5.22 7.33 -1.45
C PHE A 41 4.95 5.87 -1.07
N VAL A 42 5.69 5.39 -0.07
CA VAL A 42 5.44 4.09 0.58
C VAL A 42 5.26 4.32 2.07
N ASP A 43 4.18 3.78 2.62
CA ASP A 43 3.89 3.82 4.06
C ASP A 43 4.26 2.48 4.71
N GLN A 44 5.24 2.50 5.59
CA GLN A 44 5.59 1.37 6.45
C GLN A 44 4.81 1.46 7.76
N LEU A 45 4.06 0.40 8.09
CA LEU A 45 3.34 0.32 9.36
C LEU A 45 4.33 0.17 10.52
N MET A 46 4.25 1.05 11.50
CA MET A 46 5.10 1.06 12.69
C MET A 46 4.39 0.50 13.91
N PHE A 47 3.12 0.85 14.10
CA PHE A 47 2.31 0.36 15.22
C PHE A 47 0.82 0.39 14.91
N ILE A 48 0.07 -0.38 15.70
CA ILE A 48 -1.39 -0.35 15.77
C ILE A 48 -1.78 -0.21 17.24
N HIS A 49 -2.61 0.78 17.56
CA HIS A 49 -3.17 0.99 18.89
C HIS A 49 -4.70 0.82 18.83
N ASP A 50 -5.28 0.16 19.83
CA ASP A 50 -6.73 0.12 19.98
C ASP A 50 -7.19 1.45 20.59
N VAL A 51 -8.13 2.13 19.94
CA VAL A 51 -8.69 3.42 20.38
C VAL A 51 -10.22 3.36 20.45
N THR A 52 -10.75 2.15 20.60
CA THR A 52 -12.19 1.90 20.55
C THR A 52 -12.91 2.60 21.70
N GLU A 53 -12.40 2.52 22.92
CA GLU A 53 -13.07 3.09 24.09
C GLU A 53 -13.16 4.62 23.99
N GLU A 54 -12.07 5.27 23.57
CA GLU A 54 -12.00 6.73 23.40
C GLU A 54 -13.03 7.24 22.40
N ILE A 55 -13.20 6.52 21.28
CA ILE A 55 -14.15 6.90 20.25
C ILE A 55 -15.59 6.57 20.67
N GLN A 56 -15.82 5.41 21.31
CA GLN A 56 -17.15 5.04 21.80
C GLN A 56 -17.63 5.99 22.91
N ASN A 57 -16.74 6.46 23.78
CA ASN A 57 -17.06 7.47 24.79
C ASN A 57 -17.49 8.79 24.13
N ALA A 58 -16.77 9.26 23.11
CA ALA A 58 -17.16 10.47 22.37
C ALA A 58 -18.52 10.31 21.66
N ILE A 59 -18.80 9.13 21.10
CA ILE A 59 -20.11 8.80 20.52
C ILE A 59 -21.21 8.88 21.58
N ALA A 60 -20.97 8.36 22.79
CA ALA A 60 -21.97 8.30 23.86
C ALA A 60 -22.42 9.69 24.35
N GLU A 61 -21.61 10.74 24.17
CA GLU A 61 -21.96 12.13 24.51
C GLU A 61 -23.00 12.75 23.56
N GLY A 62 -23.22 12.16 22.38
CA GLY A 62 -24.18 12.66 21.38
C GLY A 62 -25.63 12.37 21.77
N THR A 63 -26.49 13.39 21.69
CA THR A 63 -27.93 13.28 22.03
C THR A 63 -28.81 12.79 20.86
N ASN A 64 -28.27 12.81 19.64
CA ASN A 64 -28.91 12.33 18.41
C ASN A 64 -27.86 11.81 17.42
N ASP A 65 -28.28 11.08 16.38
CA ASP A 65 -27.37 10.41 15.45
C ASP A 65 -26.40 11.35 14.74
N SER A 66 -26.85 12.54 14.34
CA SER A 66 -25.97 13.55 13.72
C SER A 66 -24.88 14.02 14.68
N SER A 67 -25.22 14.27 15.95
CA SER A 67 -24.24 14.64 16.97
C SER A 67 -23.26 13.51 17.30
N LYS A 68 -23.73 12.25 17.30
CA LYS A 68 -22.88 11.07 17.51
C LYS A 68 -21.83 10.90 16.42
N ILE A 69 -22.25 11.06 15.16
CA ILE A 69 -21.34 11.02 13.99
C ILE A 69 -20.34 12.16 14.07
N ALA A 70 -20.80 13.39 14.35
CA ALA A 70 -19.93 14.54 14.47
C ALA A 70 -18.89 14.38 15.60
N ASN A 71 -19.29 13.86 16.76
CA ASN A 71 -18.38 13.59 17.88
C ASN A 71 -17.35 12.51 17.53
N ARG A 72 -17.77 11.42 16.88
CA ARG A 72 -16.86 10.37 16.38
C ARG A 72 -15.81 10.96 15.45
N ASP A 73 -16.23 11.67 14.41
CA ASP A 73 -15.34 12.19 13.37
C ASP A 73 -14.38 13.24 13.96
N LYS A 74 -14.88 14.07 14.88
CA LYS A 74 -14.04 14.99 15.64
C LYS A 74 -12.99 14.25 16.47
N ARG A 75 -13.38 13.23 17.24
CA ARG A 75 -12.44 12.50 18.09
C ARG A 75 -11.40 11.74 17.28
N ILE A 76 -11.77 11.21 16.11
CA ILE A 76 -10.83 10.62 15.15
C ILE A 76 -9.77 11.65 14.72
N MET A 77 -10.20 12.83 14.27
CA MET A 77 -9.27 13.88 13.83
C MET A 77 -8.33 14.33 14.95
N GLU A 78 -8.83 14.45 16.18
CA GLU A 78 -8.03 14.79 17.35
C GLU A 78 -6.96 13.72 17.62
N LEU A 79 -7.36 12.44 17.70
CA LEU A 79 -6.43 11.33 17.92
C LEU A 79 -5.35 11.24 16.82
N GLU A 80 -5.74 11.38 15.55
CA GLU A 80 -4.78 11.38 14.44
C GLU A 80 -3.79 12.53 14.55
N SER A 81 -4.24 13.72 14.94
CA SER A 81 -3.37 14.89 15.11
C SER A 81 -2.45 14.78 16.32
N GLU A 82 -2.98 14.34 17.46
CA GLU A 82 -2.24 14.11 18.71
C GLU A 82 -1.08 13.14 18.47
N TYR A 83 -1.37 11.95 17.93
CA TYR A 83 -0.35 10.94 17.66
C TYR A 83 0.62 11.36 16.55
N ALA A 84 0.16 12.06 15.51
CA ALA A 84 1.05 12.56 14.48
C ALA A 84 2.05 13.59 15.03
N GLN A 85 1.62 14.47 15.94
CA GLN A 85 2.49 15.44 16.60
C GLN A 85 3.49 14.77 17.55
N GLU A 86 3.04 13.76 18.31
CA GLU A 86 3.89 13.04 19.27
C GLU A 86 4.96 12.18 18.58
N THR A 87 4.56 11.47 17.52
CA THR A 87 5.41 10.44 16.89
C THR A 87 6.13 10.91 15.63
N GLY A 88 5.68 12.00 15.02
CA GLY A 88 6.13 12.44 13.69
C GLY A 88 5.69 11.50 12.55
N LEU A 89 4.82 10.53 12.81
CA LEU A 89 4.32 9.59 11.82
C LEU A 89 3.04 10.10 11.14
N VAL A 90 2.70 9.50 10.00
CA VAL A 90 1.36 9.62 9.44
C VAL A 90 0.44 8.70 10.23
N CYS A 91 -0.47 9.26 11.01
CA CYS A 91 -1.42 8.51 11.83
C CYS A 91 -2.80 8.47 11.17
N LYS A 92 -3.45 7.31 11.20
CA LYS A 92 -4.81 7.12 10.70
C LYS A 92 -5.63 6.20 11.59
N VAL A 93 -6.85 6.59 11.93
CA VAL A 93 -7.81 5.69 12.56
C VAL A 93 -8.52 4.88 11.49
N VAL A 94 -8.43 3.56 11.63
CA VAL A 94 -9.13 2.57 10.81
C VAL A 94 -10.38 2.12 11.56
N THR A 95 -11.53 2.25 10.92
CA THR A 95 -12.79 1.71 11.41
C THR A 95 -12.92 0.25 10.98
N LEU A 96 -13.11 -0.64 11.94
CA LEU A 96 -13.22 -2.08 11.73
C LEU A 96 -14.61 -2.56 12.19
N TYR A 97 -15.09 -3.64 11.56
CA TYR A 97 -16.39 -4.25 11.90
C TYR A 97 -17.56 -3.26 11.90
N TYR A 98 -17.62 -2.38 10.89
CA TYR A 98 -18.65 -1.32 10.77
C TYR A 98 -18.81 -0.43 12.02
N GLY A 99 -17.72 -0.16 12.74
CA GLY A 99 -17.73 0.66 13.96
C GLY A 99 -17.73 -0.16 15.26
N GLY A 100 -17.67 -1.48 15.17
CA GLY A 100 -17.47 -2.35 16.34
C GLY A 100 -16.06 -2.23 16.94
N LYS A 101 -15.08 -1.75 16.17
CA LYS A 101 -13.71 -1.49 16.64
C LYS A 101 -13.10 -0.30 15.91
N TYR A 102 -12.28 0.46 16.62
CA TYR A 102 -11.45 1.51 16.04
C TYR A 102 -9.99 1.28 16.41
N SER A 103 -9.09 1.44 15.45
CA SER A 103 -7.66 1.22 15.69
C SER A 103 -6.84 2.29 14.99
N LEU A 104 -5.91 2.90 15.72
CA LEU A 104 -5.01 3.93 15.22
C LEU A 104 -3.72 3.30 14.70
N TYR A 105 -3.39 3.57 13.44
CA TYR A 105 -2.25 3.02 12.74
C TYR A 105 -1.23 4.14 12.54
N GLY A 106 0.00 3.94 13.00
CA GLY A 106 1.12 4.85 12.77
C GLY A 106 1.99 4.38 11.61
N TYR A 107 2.22 5.25 10.62
CA TYR A 107 3.00 4.94 9.43
C TYR A 107 4.22 5.83 9.27
N LYS A 108 5.38 5.21 9.06
CA LYS A 108 6.55 5.90 8.54
C LYS A 108 6.41 6.02 7.02
N ARG A 109 6.34 7.26 6.52
CA ARG A 109 6.20 7.56 5.10
C ARG A 109 7.56 7.83 4.46
N TYR A 110 7.86 7.10 3.40
CA TYR A 110 8.99 7.36 2.51
C TYR A 110 8.48 8.05 1.24
N ASN A 111 8.97 9.26 0.97
CA ASN A 111 8.53 10.08 -0.17
C ASN A 111 9.52 10.06 -1.36
N ASP A 112 10.70 9.46 -1.19
CA ASP A 112 11.63 9.22 -2.29
C ASP A 112 11.59 7.74 -2.67
N ILE A 113 10.71 7.42 -3.61
CA ILE A 113 10.56 6.09 -4.18
C ILE A 113 11.08 6.10 -5.61
N ARG A 114 12.05 5.24 -5.90
CA ARG A 114 12.68 5.16 -7.21
C ARG A 114 12.40 3.84 -7.89
N LEU A 115 12.10 3.90 -9.18
CA LEU A 115 11.95 2.75 -10.04
C LEU A 115 13.33 2.10 -10.25
N VAL A 116 13.39 0.79 -10.03
CA VAL A 116 14.59 -0.04 -10.18
C VAL A 116 14.45 -0.94 -11.41
N MET A 117 13.32 -1.63 -11.53
CA MET A 117 13.10 -2.55 -12.65
C MET A 117 11.61 -2.73 -12.92
N VAL A 118 11.25 -2.75 -14.21
CA VAL A 118 9.98 -3.27 -14.71
C VAL A 118 10.25 -4.09 -15.97
N PRO A 119 9.62 -5.26 -16.16
CA PRO A 119 9.61 -5.93 -17.45
C PRO A 119 8.84 -5.09 -18.48
N ASP A 120 9.02 -5.38 -19.77
CA ASP A 120 8.17 -4.77 -20.79
C ASP A 120 6.70 -5.18 -20.60
N PHE A 121 5.81 -4.35 -21.13
CA PHE A 121 4.37 -4.52 -20.96
C PHE A 121 3.84 -5.85 -21.53
N GLN A 122 4.42 -6.38 -22.62
CA GLN A 122 3.93 -7.62 -23.23
C GLN A 122 4.21 -8.82 -22.33
N ILE A 123 5.36 -8.83 -21.66
CA ILE A 123 5.71 -9.84 -20.64
C ILE A 123 4.88 -9.62 -19.36
N ALA A 124 4.75 -8.36 -18.93
CA ALA A 124 4.08 -8.03 -17.67
C ALA A 124 2.56 -8.23 -17.68
N ALA A 125 1.95 -8.22 -18.86
CA ALA A 125 0.51 -8.31 -19.07
C ALA A 125 0.19 -9.25 -20.24
N THR A 126 0.88 -10.39 -20.34
CA THR A 126 0.64 -11.38 -21.40
C THR A 126 -0.84 -11.77 -21.44
N GLY A 127 -1.43 -11.75 -22.64
CA GLY A 127 -2.86 -12.00 -22.84
C GLY A 127 -3.78 -10.79 -22.59
N TRP A 128 -3.23 -9.72 -22.02
CA TRP A 128 -3.89 -8.42 -21.84
C TRP A 128 -5.24 -8.58 -21.10
N ASP A 129 -6.29 -7.91 -21.59
CA ASP A 129 -7.62 -7.96 -20.99
C ASP A 129 -8.30 -9.33 -21.13
N TRP A 130 -7.94 -10.12 -22.16
CA TRP A 130 -8.53 -11.44 -22.40
C TRP A 130 -8.14 -12.44 -21.32
N ASP A 131 -6.92 -12.33 -20.80
CA ASP A 131 -6.42 -13.16 -19.71
C ASP A 131 -6.68 -12.53 -18.32
N ASN A 132 -7.36 -11.39 -18.28
CA ASN A 132 -7.73 -10.78 -17.02
C ASN A 132 -8.81 -11.62 -16.31
N PHE A 133 -8.61 -11.90 -15.02
CA PHE A 133 -9.47 -12.79 -14.22
C PHE A 133 -9.59 -14.25 -14.73
N THR A 134 -8.60 -14.76 -15.46
CA THR A 134 -8.59 -16.15 -15.94
C THR A 134 -7.46 -17.00 -15.33
N TYR A 135 -7.60 -18.32 -15.47
CA TYR A 135 -6.56 -19.32 -15.21
C TYR A 135 -6.66 -20.41 -16.30
N PRO A 136 -5.55 -20.92 -16.88
CA PRO A 136 -4.14 -20.62 -16.55
C PRO A 136 -3.71 -19.22 -16.98
N ARG A 137 -2.66 -18.70 -16.34
CA ARG A 137 -2.14 -17.35 -16.57
C ARG A 137 -0.61 -17.37 -16.59
N TYR A 138 0.00 -16.60 -17.51
CA TYR A 138 1.42 -16.71 -17.86
C TYR A 138 2.18 -15.38 -17.83
N GLU A 139 1.59 -14.34 -17.23
CA GLU A 139 2.24 -13.03 -17.12
C GLU A 139 3.32 -12.99 -16.03
N LEU A 140 4.28 -12.08 -16.18
CA LEU A 140 5.23 -11.72 -15.12
C LEU A 140 4.91 -10.32 -14.59
N ASP A 141 3.80 -10.20 -13.88
CA ASP A 141 3.28 -8.92 -13.37
C ASP A 141 4.02 -8.47 -12.10
N PHE A 142 5.24 -7.95 -12.26
CA PHE A 142 6.04 -7.42 -11.15
C PHE A 142 6.78 -6.12 -11.50
N ALA A 143 7.13 -5.37 -10.46
CA ALA A 143 7.95 -4.18 -10.51
C ALA A 143 8.81 -4.08 -9.24
N PHE A 144 10.04 -3.60 -9.40
CA PHE A 144 10.94 -3.25 -8.31
C PHE A 144 11.07 -1.74 -8.16
N TYR A 145 10.86 -1.31 -6.93
CA TYR A 145 11.09 0.04 -6.46
C TYR A 145 12.00 -0.02 -5.25
N ARG A 146 12.72 1.07 -5.00
CA ARG A 146 13.52 1.26 -3.80
C ARG A 146 13.09 2.54 -3.09
N ALA A 147 12.92 2.44 -1.78
CA ALA A 147 12.72 3.60 -0.93
C ALA A 147 14.07 4.20 -0.52
N TYR A 148 14.13 5.53 -0.49
CA TYR A 148 15.26 6.32 -0.01
C TYR A 148 14.84 7.14 1.21
N ASP A 149 15.79 7.34 2.11
CA ASP A 149 15.61 8.19 3.30
C ASP A 149 15.79 9.68 2.97
N GLU A 150 15.67 10.53 3.98
CA GLU A 150 15.76 11.98 3.87
C GLU A 150 17.19 12.46 3.48
N ASP A 151 18.21 11.64 3.77
CA ASP A 151 19.60 11.88 3.37
C ASP A 151 19.87 11.43 1.92
N GLY A 152 18.87 10.87 1.23
CA GLY A 152 19.00 10.36 -0.13
C GLY A 152 19.77 9.03 -0.20
N LYS A 153 19.81 8.25 0.88
CA LYS A 153 20.41 6.91 0.90
C LYS A 153 19.31 5.84 0.79
N PRO A 154 19.62 4.67 0.18
CA PRO A 154 18.72 3.52 0.23
C PRO A 154 18.29 3.20 1.66
N VAL A 155 16.99 3.04 1.87
CA VAL A 155 16.46 2.66 3.19
C VAL A 155 16.99 1.29 3.57
N HIS A 156 17.61 1.22 4.75
CA HIS A 156 17.98 -0.02 5.39
C HIS A 156 16.81 -0.53 6.25
N THR A 157 16.48 -1.82 6.13
CA THR A 157 15.47 -2.49 6.96
C THR A 157 16.03 -3.79 7.49
N ASP A 158 15.88 -4.01 8.80
CA ASP A 158 16.24 -5.27 9.45
C ASP A 158 15.28 -6.41 9.08
N HIS A 159 14.10 -6.07 8.56
CA HIS A 159 13.05 -7.01 8.21
C HIS A 159 12.70 -6.90 6.72
N TYR A 160 12.93 -7.99 5.98
CA TYR A 160 12.58 -8.14 4.57
C TYR A 160 12.31 -9.60 4.22
N PHE A 161 11.52 -9.84 3.16
CA PHE A 161 11.27 -11.18 2.65
C PHE A 161 12.45 -11.67 1.82
N LYS A 162 12.86 -12.92 2.05
CA LYS A 162 13.89 -13.60 1.26
C LYS A 162 13.24 -14.42 0.15
N PHE A 163 13.95 -14.58 -0.96
CA PHE A 163 13.53 -15.53 -2.00
C PHE A 163 13.76 -16.96 -1.51
N SER A 164 12.76 -17.82 -1.74
CA SER A 164 12.88 -19.27 -1.59
C SER A 164 13.60 -19.84 -2.81
N ASP A 165 14.51 -20.79 -2.59
CA ASP A 165 15.22 -21.54 -3.64
C ASP A 165 14.46 -22.81 -4.07
N LYS A 166 13.38 -23.18 -3.37
CA LYS A 166 12.67 -24.47 -3.56
C LYS A 166 11.55 -24.44 -4.60
N GLY A 167 11.22 -23.27 -5.15
CA GLY A 167 10.00 -23.12 -5.97
C GLY A 167 8.73 -23.30 -5.13
N ALA A 168 7.58 -23.40 -5.79
CA ALA A 168 6.29 -23.66 -5.17
C ALA A 168 5.81 -25.07 -5.54
N GLU A 169 5.21 -25.78 -4.58
CA GLU A 169 4.70 -27.15 -4.78
C GLU A 169 3.19 -27.24 -4.51
N GLU A 170 2.51 -28.19 -5.17
CA GLU A 170 1.09 -28.44 -4.92
C GLU A 170 0.86 -28.86 -3.46
N GLY A 171 -0.12 -28.23 -2.81
CA GLY A 171 -0.43 -28.49 -1.39
C GLY A 171 0.46 -27.74 -0.39
N GLU A 172 1.43 -26.94 -0.85
CA GLU A 172 2.23 -26.09 0.02
C GLU A 172 1.38 -24.99 0.68
N VAL A 173 1.63 -24.75 1.97
CA VAL A 173 0.93 -23.69 2.71
C VAL A 173 1.54 -22.34 2.36
N ILE A 174 0.72 -21.44 1.81
CA ILE A 174 1.13 -20.09 1.42
C ILE A 174 0.34 -19.08 2.24
N PHE A 175 1.04 -18.07 2.75
CA PHE A 175 0.45 -16.90 3.40
C PHE A 175 0.65 -15.67 2.51
N THR A 176 -0.39 -14.84 2.41
CA THR A 176 -0.29 -13.52 1.77
C THR A 176 -0.57 -12.43 2.80
N VAL A 177 0.19 -11.35 2.70
CA VAL A 177 0.04 -10.15 3.54
C VAL A 177 -0.20 -8.98 2.61
N GLY A 178 -1.22 -8.18 2.90
CA GLY A 178 -1.58 -7.05 2.07
C GLY A 178 -2.57 -6.12 2.75
N ARG A 179 -3.04 -5.13 1.98
CA ARG A 179 -4.06 -4.17 2.40
C ARG A 179 -5.30 -4.37 1.51
N PRO A 180 -6.17 -5.36 1.79
CA PRO A 180 -7.39 -5.54 1.03
C PRO A 180 -8.25 -4.28 1.16
N GLY A 181 -8.84 -3.83 0.04
CA GLY A 181 -9.60 -2.58 -0.01
C GLY A 181 -10.88 -2.66 0.84
N ASN A 182 -11.88 -3.40 0.36
CA ASN A 182 -13.15 -3.58 1.06
C ASN A 182 -13.66 -5.01 0.86
N THR A 183 -14.45 -5.49 1.81
CA THR A 183 -15.22 -6.73 1.67
C THR A 183 -16.55 -6.57 2.38
N ASP A 184 -17.62 -7.07 1.77
CA ASP A 184 -18.98 -6.97 2.29
C ASP A 184 -19.48 -8.31 2.82
N ARG A 185 -18.66 -8.98 3.64
CA ARG A 185 -18.95 -10.35 4.11
C ARG A 185 -20.05 -10.46 5.16
N LEU A 186 -20.45 -9.33 5.75
CA LEU A 186 -21.46 -9.27 6.81
C LEU A 186 -22.78 -8.69 6.32
N LEU A 187 -22.95 -8.51 5.00
CA LEU A 187 -24.23 -8.08 4.46
C LEU A 187 -25.32 -9.09 4.80
N THR A 188 -26.50 -8.56 5.09
CA THR A 188 -27.71 -9.36 5.21
C THR A 188 -28.19 -9.77 3.83
N VAL A 189 -29.16 -10.70 3.77
CA VAL A 189 -29.77 -11.15 2.51
C VAL A 189 -30.48 -10.01 1.75
N GLU A 190 -30.92 -8.95 2.44
CA GLU A 190 -31.72 -7.86 1.87
C GLU A 190 -30.87 -6.72 1.27
N GLN A 191 -29.58 -6.65 1.59
CA GLN A 191 -28.65 -5.62 1.11
C GLN A 191 -28.05 -5.99 -0.24
#